data_AF-A0A914ML85-F1
#
_entry.id   AF-A0A914ML85-F1
#
_cell.length_a   1.000
_cell.length_b   1.000
_cell.length_c   1.000
_cell.angle_alpha   90.00
_cell.angle_beta   90.00
_cell.angle_gamma   90.00
#
_symmetry.space_group_name_H-M   'P 1'
#
loop_
_entity.id
_entity.type
_entity.pdbx_description
1 polymer ?
#
loop_
_entity_poly.entity_id
_entity_poly.type
_entity_poly.pdbx_seq_one_letter_code
_entity_poly.pdbx_strand_id
1 'polypeptide(L)'
;MLNPDGVINGSHRCSLAGQDLNRVWNCPSPILHPSIFHTKALIQYMVEILKMPPFSFIDLHGHSRKPNIFMYGNNPLESWCPTDIANNSQQSKTFSLLPEILAKSSDSFSLKDCSFSITKAKEFSARVSIWRQFKLERVYTCESSYFGFDFGSKAGTQITITDLKRMGAELVEGLVYLKEFNKTTNLPDETDQKI
;
A
#
# COMPACT_ATOMS: atom_id res chain seq x y z
N MET A 1 6.80 8.88 9.35
CA MET A 1 5.96 9.96 8.79
C MET A 1 6.67 10.55 7.58
N LEU A 2 6.02 10.64 6.41
CA LEU A 2 6.66 11.09 5.16
C LEU A 2 6.54 12.60 4.89
N ASN A 3 5.60 13.28 5.54
CA ASN A 3 5.39 14.73 5.40
C ASN A 3 5.32 15.43 6.77
N PRO A 4 6.40 15.40 7.58
CA PRO A 4 6.41 16.04 8.89
C PRO A 4 6.15 17.55 8.78
N ASP A 5 6.73 18.20 7.78
CA ASP A 5 6.59 19.65 7.58
C ASP A 5 5.14 20.03 7.25
N GLY A 6 4.49 19.28 6.36
CA GLY A 6 3.09 19.50 6.05
C GLY A 6 2.19 19.37 7.28
N VAL A 7 2.45 18.38 8.14
CA VAL A 7 1.68 18.17 9.38
C VAL A 7 1.83 19.34 10.35
N ILE A 8 3.06 19.78 10.59
CA ILE A 8 3.34 20.92 11.50
C ILE A 8 2.61 22.18 11.02
N ASN A 9 2.51 22.38 9.70
CA ASN A 9 1.89 23.55 9.10
C ASN A 9 0.39 23.38 8.79
N GLY A 10 -0.25 22.29 9.26
CA GLY A 10 -1.67 22.04 9.01
C GLY A 10 -2.02 21.79 7.54
N SER A 11 -1.05 21.41 6.71
CA SER A 11 -1.27 21.01 5.32
C SER A 11 -1.94 19.65 5.27
N HIS A 12 -3.09 19.60 4.61
CA HIS A 12 -3.84 18.35 4.41
C HIS A 12 -3.18 17.40 3.39
N ARG A 13 -2.45 17.90 2.39
CA ARG A 13 -2.07 17.10 1.21
C ARG A 13 -0.66 17.31 0.68
N CYS A 14 -0.19 18.54 0.65
CA CYS A 14 1.07 18.87 0.01
C CYS A 14 2.21 19.04 1.01
N SER A 15 3.46 18.88 0.55
CA SER A 15 4.63 19.35 1.27
C SER A 15 4.66 20.89 1.34
N LEU A 16 5.63 21.46 2.07
CA LEU A 16 5.86 22.91 2.09
C LEU A 16 6.19 23.50 0.71
N ALA A 17 6.71 22.68 -0.21
CA ALA A 17 6.93 23.08 -1.60
C ALA A 17 5.65 23.08 -2.45
N GLY A 18 4.48 22.83 -1.85
CA GLY A 18 3.18 22.81 -2.53
C GLY A 18 2.93 21.55 -3.38
N GLN A 19 3.76 20.51 -3.24
CA GLN A 19 3.69 19.31 -4.06
C GLN A 19 3.03 18.12 -3.35
N ASP A 20 2.20 17.38 -4.06
CA ASP A 20 1.64 16.10 -3.61
C ASP A 20 2.75 15.03 -3.64
N LEU A 21 3.29 14.70 -2.46
CA LEU A 21 4.40 13.75 -2.33
C LEU A 21 4.05 12.35 -2.83
N ASN A 22 2.77 11.99 -2.93
CA ASN A 22 2.34 10.72 -3.50
C ASN A 22 2.15 10.79 -5.03
N ARG A 23 2.74 11.78 -5.71
CA ARG A 23 2.76 11.90 -7.18
C ARG A 23 4.16 12.04 -7.78
N VAL A 24 5.19 11.86 -6.96
CA VAL A 24 6.60 12.08 -7.34
C VAL A 24 7.46 10.84 -7.15
N TRP A 25 6.87 9.67 -6.89
CA TRP A 25 7.61 8.45 -6.58
C TRP A 25 8.36 7.87 -7.78
N ASN A 26 7.98 8.21 -9.02
CA ASN A 26 8.71 7.81 -10.21
C ASN A 26 10.12 8.43 -10.25
N CYS A 27 10.22 9.73 -9.95
CA CYS A 27 11.48 10.49 -9.97
C CYS A 27 11.49 11.55 -8.85
N PRO A 28 11.69 11.14 -7.58
CA PRO A 28 11.75 12.10 -6.48
C PRO A 28 13.05 12.92 -6.53
N SER A 29 12.99 14.17 -6.10
CA SER A 29 14.16 15.05 -5.99
C SER A 29 14.75 14.95 -4.58
N PRO A 30 16.07 14.80 -4.39
CA PRO A 30 16.68 14.79 -3.07
C PRO A 30 16.56 16.14 -2.34
N ILE A 31 16.30 17.23 -3.07
CA ILE A 31 16.15 18.57 -2.50
C ILE A 31 14.68 18.89 -2.21
N LEU A 32 13.78 18.64 -3.17
CA LEU A 32 12.35 19.00 -3.03
C LEU A 32 11.52 17.91 -2.33
N HIS A 33 11.90 16.64 -2.48
CA HIS A 33 11.17 15.49 -1.96
C HIS A 33 12.07 14.58 -1.12
N PRO A 34 12.88 15.10 -0.17
CA PRO A 34 13.93 14.33 0.51
C PRO A 34 13.39 13.06 1.18
N SER A 35 12.21 13.14 1.83
CA SER A 35 11.59 11.98 2.49
C SER A 35 11.25 10.85 1.51
N ILE A 36 10.68 11.19 0.35
CA ILE A 36 10.35 10.23 -0.71
C ILE A 36 11.61 9.68 -1.38
N PHE A 37 12.57 10.56 -1.67
CA PHE A 37 13.86 10.18 -2.28
C PHE A 37 14.58 9.15 -1.41
N HIS A 38 14.79 9.44 -0.13
CA HIS A 38 15.52 8.55 0.77
C HIS A 38 14.74 7.29 1.13
N THR A 39 13.41 7.36 1.23
CA THR A 39 12.58 6.16 1.45
C THR A 39 12.67 5.21 0.25
N LYS A 40 12.59 5.73 -0.98
CA LYS A 40 12.76 4.93 -2.19
C LYS A 40 14.18 4.36 -2.31
N ALA A 41 15.20 5.13 -1.94
CA ALA A 41 16.59 4.68 -1.92
C ALA A 41 16.83 3.54 -0.92
N LEU A 42 16.16 3.56 0.24
CA LEU A 42 16.22 2.46 1.21
C LEU A 42 15.62 1.17 0.63
N ILE A 43 14.47 1.24 -0.03
CA ILE A 43 13.86 0.09 -0.70
C ILE A 43 14.79 -0.43 -1.80
N GLN A 44 15.38 0.46 -2.60
CA GLN A 44 16.36 0.10 -3.62
C GLN A 44 17.56 -0.62 -3.01
N TYR A 45 18.10 -0.11 -1.91
CA TYR A 45 19.22 -0.74 -1.20
C TYR A 45 18.87 -2.15 -0.71
N MET A 46 17.68 -2.33 -0.11
CA MET A 46 17.19 -3.62 0.35
C MET A 46 17.08 -4.64 -0.81
N VAL A 47 16.51 -4.22 -1.94
CA VAL A 47 16.27 -5.09 -3.10
C VAL A 47 17.55 -5.39 -3.86
N GLU A 48 18.31 -4.34 -4.23
CA GLU A 48 19.42 -4.47 -5.18
C GLU A 48 20.74 -4.84 -4.51
N ILE A 49 21.00 -4.35 -3.30
CA ILE A 49 22.28 -4.54 -2.60
C ILE A 49 22.19 -5.66 -1.59
N LEU A 50 21.23 -5.59 -0.66
CA LEU A 50 21.09 -6.62 0.38
C LEU A 50 20.49 -7.92 -0.17
N LYS A 51 19.86 -7.89 -1.34
CA LYS A 51 19.07 -9.01 -1.88
C LYS A 51 18.02 -9.51 -0.89
N MET A 52 17.43 -8.57 -0.14
CA MET A 52 16.42 -8.80 0.88
C MET A 52 15.23 -7.89 0.60
N PRO A 53 14.42 -8.18 -0.45
CA PRO A 53 13.24 -7.39 -0.75
C PRO A 53 12.29 -7.37 0.46
N PRO A 54 11.63 -6.23 0.75
CA PRO A 54 10.66 -6.16 1.83
C PRO A 54 9.49 -7.11 1.53
N PHE A 55 9.06 -7.86 2.55
CA PHE A 55 7.93 -8.80 2.42
C PHE A 55 6.63 -8.11 1.98
N SER A 56 6.43 -6.87 2.39
CA SER A 56 5.34 -6.01 1.91
C SER A 56 5.72 -4.55 2.10
N PHE A 57 5.21 -3.70 1.21
CA PHE A 57 5.23 -2.24 1.36
C PHE A 57 3.81 -1.73 1.53
N ILE A 58 3.54 -0.94 2.56
CA ILE A 58 2.20 -0.42 2.86
C ILE A 58 2.28 1.09 3.12
N ASP A 59 1.66 1.86 2.24
CA ASP A 59 1.51 3.31 2.34
C ASP A 59 0.21 3.65 3.08
N LEU A 60 0.30 4.20 4.29
CA LEU A 60 -0.87 4.47 5.14
C LEU A 60 -1.42 5.88 4.90
N HIS A 61 -2.69 5.98 4.53
CA HIS A 61 -3.40 7.20 4.16
C HIS A 61 -4.73 7.33 4.90
N GLY A 62 -5.27 8.54 4.86
CA GLY A 62 -6.67 8.78 5.17
C GLY A 62 -7.47 9.21 3.94
N HIS A 63 -8.75 8.87 3.93
CA HIS A 63 -9.59 8.96 2.75
C HIS A 63 -10.85 9.80 3.01
N SER A 64 -11.02 10.85 2.21
CA SER A 64 -12.07 11.87 2.43
C SER A 64 -13.43 11.57 1.82
N ARG A 65 -13.57 10.48 1.05
CA ARG A 65 -14.79 10.22 0.24
C ARG A 65 -15.46 8.87 0.48
N LYS A 66 -14.73 7.88 0.98
CA LYS A 66 -15.25 6.53 1.21
C LYS A 66 -15.28 6.26 2.71
N PRO A 67 -16.29 5.55 3.20
CA PRO A 67 -16.30 5.04 4.57
C PRO A 67 -15.28 3.92 4.73
N ASN A 68 -15.13 3.44 5.96
CA ASN A 68 -14.37 2.25 6.33
C ASN A 68 -12.86 2.36 6.18
N ILE A 69 -12.19 1.25 6.48
CA ILE A 69 -10.77 1.04 6.20
C ILE A 69 -10.64 0.00 5.08
N PHE A 70 -9.82 0.27 4.07
CA PHE A 70 -9.68 -0.60 2.91
C PHE A 70 -8.29 -0.45 2.27
N MET A 71 -7.98 -1.31 1.30
CA MET A 71 -6.71 -1.29 0.60
C MET A 71 -6.82 -1.16 -0.90
N TYR A 72 -5.80 -0.54 -1.44
CA TYR A 72 -5.51 -0.38 -2.83
C TYR A 72 -4.26 -1.20 -3.14
N GLY A 73 -4.32 -2.12 -4.12
CA GLY A 73 -3.17 -2.94 -4.57
C GLY A 73 -2.96 -2.87 -6.09
N ASN A 74 -2.08 -3.68 -6.66
CA ASN A 74 -1.77 -3.63 -8.10
C ASN A 74 -2.13 -4.96 -8.77
N ASN A 75 -3.26 -5.01 -9.46
CA ASN A 75 -3.60 -6.10 -10.37
C ASN A 75 -3.07 -5.75 -11.77
N PRO A 76 -2.04 -6.45 -12.28
CA PRO A 76 -1.47 -6.15 -13.59
C PRO A 76 -2.49 -6.23 -14.73
N LEU A 77 -3.49 -7.13 -14.61
CA LEU A 77 -4.55 -7.32 -15.61
C LEU A 77 -5.57 -6.17 -15.66
N GLU A 78 -5.65 -5.38 -14.58
CA GLU A 78 -6.47 -4.17 -14.50
C GLU A 78 -5.62 -2.89 -14.66
N SER A 79 -4.46 -3.00 -15.31
CA SER A 79 -3.63 -1.85 -15.62
C SER A 79 -4.02 -1.17 -16.91
N TRP A 80 -4.05 0.17 -16.88
CA TRP A 80 -4.16 0.99 -18.08
C TRP A 80 -2.96 0.84 -19.03
N CYS A 81 -1.82 0.34 -18.54
CA CYS A 81 -0.57 0.27 -19.29
C CYS A 81 -0.38 -1.14 -19.88
N PRO A 82 -0.34 -1.31 -21.22
CA PRO A 82 -0.27 -2.63 -21.85
C PRO A 82 0.98 -3.45 -21.47
N THR A 83 2.10 -2.78 -21.17
CA THR A 83 3.34 -3.46 -20.76
C THR A 83 3.23 -4.13 -19.41
N ASP A 84 2.40 -3.59 -18.50
CA ASP A 84 2.15 -4.22 -17.21
C ASP A 84 1.45 -5.58 -17.38
N ILE A 85 0.49 -5.65 -18.31
CA ILE A 85 -0.25 -6.88 -18.63
C ILE A 85 0.68 -7.90 -19.28
N ALA A 86 1.45 -7.47 -20.30
CA ALA A 86 2.34 -8.36 -21.05
C ALA A 86 3.43 -9.01 -20.16
N ASN A 87 3.96 -8.26 -19.20
CA ASN A 87 5.02 -8.74 -18.31
C ASN A 87 4.53 -9.65 -17.16
N ASN A 88 3.21 -9.74 -16.94
CA ASN A 88 2.61 -10.50 -15.82
C ASN A 88 1.59 -11.51 -16.34
N SER A 89 1.98 -12.29 -17.35
CA SER A 89 1.14 -13.33 -17.96
C SER A 89 0.82 -14.49 -17.01
N GLN A 90 1.61 -14.68 -15.95
CA GLN A 90 1.31 -15.61 -14.86
C GLN A 90 0.44 -14.91 -13.81
N GLN A 91 -0.79 -15.41 -13.63
CA GLN A 91 -1.81 -14.88 -12.73
C GLN A 91 -1.46 -15.12 -11.25
N SER A 92 -0.49 -14.36 -10.71
CA SER A 92 -0.29 -14.30 -9.26
C SER A 92 -1.39 -13.43 -8.62
N LYS A 93 -2.18 -14.01 -7.71
CA LYS A 93 -3.19 -13.28 -6.90
C LYS A 93 -2.63 -12.80 -5.56
N THR A 94 -1.31 -12.83 -5.37
CA THR A 94 -0.65 -12.40 -4.12
C THR A 94 -1.04 -10.98 -3.71
N PHE A 95 -1.28 -10.10 -4.69
CA PHE A 95 -1.71 -8.73 -4.46
C PHE A 95 -3.06 -8.63 -3.71
N SER A 96 -3.94 -9.64 -3.70
CA SER A 96 -5.22 -9.59 -2.98
C SER A 96 -5.22 -10.32 -1.64
N LEU A 97 -4.19 -11.13 -1.35
CA LEU A 97 -4.18 -12.03 -0.18
C LEU A 97 -4.26 -11.28 1.16
N LEU A 98 -3.44 -10.23 1.35
CA LEU A 98 -3.48 -9.46 2.61
C LEU A 98 -4.86 -8.81 2.83
N PRO A 99 -5.45 -8.08 1.85
CA PRO A 99 -6.83 -7.61 1.97
C PRO A 99 -7.86 -8.70 2.28
N GLU A 100 -7.76 -9.88 1.66
CA GLU A 100 -8.66 -11.00 1.92
C GLU A 100 -8.52 -11.57 3.34
N ILE A 101 -7.30 -11.60 3.88
CA ILE A 101 -7.03 -12.00 5.27
C ILE A 101 -7.65 -10.98 6.22
N LEU A 102 -7.38 -9.69 6.02
CA LEU A 102 -7.90 -8.63 6.89
C LEU A 102 -9.43 -8.57 6.89
N ALA A 103 -10.07 -8.83 5.75
CA ALA A 103 -11.52 -8.89 5.65
C ALA A 103 -12.14 -10.04 6.47
N LYS A 104 -11.38 -11.10 6.75
CA LYS A 104 -11.83 -12.22 7.58
C LYS A 104 -11.54 -12.01 9.06
N SER A 105 -10.52 -11.21 9.39
CA SER A 105 -10.03 -11.05 10.76
C SER A 105 -10.38 -9.71 11.41
N SER A 106 -10.78 -8.69 10.64
CA SER A 106 -11.08 -7.35 11.14
C SER A 106 -12.52 -6.94 10.85
N ASP A 107 -13.23 -6.54 11.91
CA ASP A 107 -14.57 -5.93 11.80
C ASP A 107 -14.55 -4.53 11.17
N SER A 108 -13.36 -3.94 10.99
CA SER A 108 -13.18 -2.56 10.51
C SER A 108 -12.74 -2.50 9.04
N PHE A 109 -12.33 -3.64 8.46
CA PHE A 109 -11.76 -3.71 7.13
C PHE A 109 -12.80 -4.10 6.06
N SER A 110 -12.96 -3.27 5.03
CA SER A 110 -13.91 -3.48 3.93
C SER A 110 -13.20 -3.99 2.68
N LEU A 111 -13.36 -5.29 2.38
CA LEU A 111 -12.88 -5.86 1.12
C LEU A 111 -13.61 -5.28 -0.10
N LYS A 112 -14.90 -4.96 0.06
CA LYS A 112 -15.74 -4.38 -0.99
C LYS A 112 -15.21 -3.02 -1.46
N ASP A 113 -14.61 -2.25 -0.55
CA ASP A 113 -14.08 -0.92 -0.88
C ASP A 113 -12.68 -0.94 -1.49
N CYS A 114 -12.01 -2.10 -1.44
CA CYS A 114 -10.70 -2.30 -2.03
C CYS A 114 -10.73 -2.15 -3.56
N SER A 115 -9.60 -1.77 -4.14
CA SER A 115 -9.43 -1.69 -5.59
C SER A 115 -8.00 -2.03 -6.00
N PHE A 116 -7.89 -2.90 -6.99
CA PHE A 116 -6.59 -3.34 -7.50
C PHE A 116 -6.27 -2.76 -8.88
N SER A 117 -7.19 -1.98 -9.45
CA SER A 117 -6.96 -1.28 -10.72
C SER A 117 -5.79 -0.29 -10.64
N ILE A 118 -5.05 -0.23 -11.75
CA ILE A 118 -3.98 0.75 -11.94
C ILE A 118 -4.45 1.72 -13.01
N THR A 119 -4.71 2.96 -12.60
CA THR A 119 -5.14 4.04 -13.50
C THR A 119 -3.99 4.97 -13.85
N LYS A 120 -4.07 5.64 -15.01
CA LYS A 120 -3.03 6.59 -15.46
C LYS A 120 -2.73 7.67 -14.43
N ALA A 121 -3.75 8.21 -13.77
CA ALA A 121 -3.58 9.24 -12.73
C ALA A 121 -2.80 8.78 -11.48
N LYS A 122 -2.57 7.47 -11.31
CA LYS A 122 -1.89 6.88 -10.15
C LYS A 122 -0.52 6.32 -10.50
N GLU A 123 -0.06 6.45 -11.74
CA GLU A 123 1.18 5.83 -12.20
C GLU A 123 2.43 6.25 -11.39
N PHE A 124 2.43 7.47 -10.86
CA PHE A 124 3.53 8.03 -10.06
C PHE A 124 3.28 7.99 -8.54
N SER A 125 2.26 7.25 -8.11
CA SER A 125 2.06 6.95 -6.68
C SER A 125 3.09 5.96 -6.16
N ALA A 126 3.28 5.93 -4.83
CA ALA A 126 4.14 4.98 -4.15
C ALA A 126 3.84 3.54 -4.59
N ARG A 127 2.56 3.17 -4.47
CA ARG A 127 2.06 1.83 -4.75
C ARG A 127 2.43 1.33 -6.14
N VAL A 128 2.26 2.17 -7.16
CA VAL A 128 2.51 1.78 -8.56
C VAL A 128 3.99 1.85 -8.91
N SER A 129 4.69 2.90 -8.45
CA SER A 129 6.10 3.10 -8.75
C SER A 129 6.97 2.01 -8.14
N ILE A 130 6.71 1.63 -6.88
CA ILE A 130 7.46 0.57 -6.18
C ILE A 130 7.22 -0.79 -6.81
N TRP A 131 5.96 -1.15 -7.07
CA TRP A 131 5.62 -2.42 -7.73
C TRP A 131 6.30 -2.55 -9.10
N ARG A 132 6.22 -1.50 -9.95
CA ARG A 132 6.84 -1.54 -11.29
C ARG A 132 8.35 -1.63 -11.24
N GLN A 133 8.99 -0.82 -10.39
CA GLN A 133 10.44 -0.68 -10.36
C GLN A 133 11.12 -1.87 -9.67
N PHE A 134 10.60 -2.29 -8.51
CA PHE A 134 11.24 -3.30 -7.66
C PHE A 134 10.61 -4.69 -7.77
N LYS A 135 9.57 -4.85 -8.60
CA LYS A 135 8.87 -6.13 -8.84
C LYS A 135 8.27 -6.76 -7.57
N LEU A 136 7.93 -5.93 -6.59
CA LEU A 136 7.26 -6.34 -5.36
C LEU A 136 5.76 -6.46 -5.60
N GLU A 137 5.14 -7.60 -5.33
CA GLU A 137 3.70 -7.82 -5.60
C GLU A 137 2.84 -7.30 -4.44
N ARG A 138 3.32 -7.46 -3.20
CA ARG A 138 2.64 -7.02 -1.96
C ARG A 138 2.86 -5.55 -1.64
N VAL A 139 2.44 -4.69 -2.57
CA VAL A 139 2.53 -3.23 -2.44
C VAL A 139 1.14 -2.63 -2.35
N TYR A 140 0.87 -1.94 -1.24
CA TYR A 140 -0.46 -1.47 -0.89
C TYR A 140 -0.47 0.02 -0.56
N THR A 141 -1.61 0.65 -0.80
CA THR A 141 -2.05 1.84 -0.07
C THR A 141 -3.19 1.41 0.85
N CYS A 142 -3.06 1.62 2.15
CA CYS A 142 -4.12 1.40 3.13
C CYS A 142 -4.79 2.73 3.44
N GLU A 143 -6.10 2.80 3.28
CA GLU A 143 -6.89 4.02 3.36
C GLU A 143 -7.85 3.90 4.54
N SER A 144 -7.86 4.89 5.43
CA SER A 144 -8.83 4.99 6.52
C SER A 144 -9.73 6.21 6.38
N SER A 145 -11.04 6.02 6.46
CA SER A 145 -12.00 7.13 6.33
C SER A 145 -11.77 8.25 7.35
N TYR A 146 -12.00 9.50 6.92
CA TYR A 146 -12.06 10.64 7.83
C TYR A 146 -13.33 10.68 8.69
N PHE A 147 -14.36 9.91 8.31
CA PHE A 147 -15.64 9.92 9.01
C PHE A 147 -15.87 8.60 9.75
N GLY A 148 -16.46 7.59 9.13
CA GLY A 148 -17.06 6.49 9.88
C GLY A 148 -17.18 5.18 9.12
N PHE A 149 -17.77 4.21 9.80
CA PHE A 149 -18.09 2.90 9.25
C PHE A 149 -19.53 2.88 8.72
N ASP A 150 -19.75 2.20 7.60
CA ASP A 150 -21.09 2.00 7.01
C ASP A 150 -21.53 0.52 6.99
N PHE A 151 -20.72 -0.38 7.55
CA PHE A 151 -20.99 -1.81 7.61
C PHE A 151 -20.63 -2.43 8.97
N GLY A 152 -21.08 -3.68 9.16
CA GLY A 152 -20.75 -4.48 10.33
C GLY A 152 -21.33 -3.93 11.64
N SER A 153 -20.80 -4.40 12.76
CA SER A 153 -21.20 -3.99 14.11
C SER A 153 -20.91 -2.52 14.41
N LYS A 154 -20.07 -1.88 13.61
CA LYS A 154 -19.66 -0.48 13.75
C LYS A 154 -20.44 0.48 12.85
N ALA A 155 -21.35 0.00 12.00
CA ALA A 155 -22.09 0.85 11.07
C ALA A 155 -22.75 2.04 11.78
N GLY A 156 -22.55 3.25 11.25
CA GLY A 156 -23.06 4.50 11.83
C GLY A 156 -22.18 5.12 12.91
N THR A 157 -21.02 4.53 13.24
CA THR A 157 -20.06 5.09 14.20
C THR A 157 -18.90 5.80 13.49
N GLN A 158 -18.31 6.80 14.17
CA GLN A 158 -17.12 7.51 13.68
C GLN A 158 -15.86 6.67 13.92
N ILE A 159 -14.90 6.72 12.99
CA ILE A 159 -13.56 6.13 13.19
C ILE A 159 -12.84 6.91 14.30
N THR A 160 -12.40 6.20 15.33
CA THR A 160 -11.64 6.75 16.44
C THR A 160 -10.16 6.38 16.37
N ILE A 161 -9.33 7.03 17.17
CA ILE A 161 -7.92 6.65 17.34
C ILE A 161 -7.79 5.20 17.84
N THR A 162 -8.73 4.73 18.66
CA THR A 162 -8.77 3.35 19.14
C THR A 162 -8.98 2.38 17.98
N ASP A 163 -9.86 2.71 17.04
CA ASP A 163 -10.08 1.89 15.84
C ASP A 163 -8.84 1.86 14.94
N LEU A 164 -8.17 3.01 14.75
CA LEU A 164 -6.94 3.09 13.96
C LEU A 164 -5.81 2.26 14.59
N LYS A 165 -5.64 2.34 15.91
CA LYS A 165 -4.64 1.53 16.63
C LYS A 165 -4.95 0.03 16.53
N ARG A 166 -6.23 -0.34 16.68
CA ARG A 166 -6.68 -1.72 16.55
C ARG A 166 -6.44 -2.26 15.15
N MET A 167 -6.81 -1.50 14.11
CA MET A 167 -6.52 -1.87 12.73
C MET A 167 -5.01 -2.02 12.48
N GLY A 168 -4.18 -1.18 13.10
CA GLY A 168 -2.73 -1.33 13.05
C GLY A 168 -2.24 -2.66 13.64
N ALA A 169 -2.82 -3.13 14.74
CA ALA A 169 -2.52 -4.44 15.32
C ALA A 169 -3.01 -5.58 14.42
N GLU A 170 -4.26 -5.52 13.96
CA GLU A 170 -4.87 -6.50 13.06
C GLU A 170 -4.11 -6.58 11.71
N LEU A 171 -3.54 -5.47 11.24
CA LEU A 171 -2.66 -5.42 10.07
C LEU A 171 -1.39 -6.25 10.28
N VAL A 172 -0.74 -6.11 11.43
CA VAL A 172 0.46 -6.89 11.77
C VAL A 172 0.14 -8.36 11.92
N GLU A 173 -0.98 -8.70 12.58
CA GLU A 173 -1.46 -10.09 12.68
C GLU A 173 -1.74 -10.69 11.30
N GLY A 174 -2.39 -9.94 10.41
CA GLY A 174 -2.63 -10.36 9.03
C GLY A 174 -1.34 -10.61 8.24
N LEU A 175 -0.31 -9.79 8.44
CA LEU A 175 1.02 -10.00 7.83
C LEU A 175 1.71 -11.25 8.36
N VAL A 176 1.63 -11.52 9.66
CA VAL A 176 2.17 -12.75 10.25
C VAL A 176 1.46 -13.97 9.67
N TYR A 177 0.12 -13.95 9.63
CA TYR A 177 -0.66 -15.03 9.05
C TYR A 177 -0.32 -15.27 7.57
N LEU A 178 -0.22 -14.20 6.77
CA LEU A 178 0.17 -14.30 5.36
C LEU A 178 1.56 -14.94 5.19
N LYS A 179 2.51 -14.57 6.06
CA LYS A 179 3.87 -15.13 6.02
C LYS A 179 3.88 -16.63 6.33
N GLU A 180 3.11 -17.08 7.31
CA GLU A 180 3.00 -18.52 7.61
C GLU A 180 2.20 -19.28 6.54
N PHE A 181 1.20 -18.65 5.94
CA PHE A 181 0.44 -19.21 4.82
C PHE A 181 1.32 -19.49 3.59
N ASN A 182 2.25 -18.59 3.24
CA ASN A 182 3.17 -18.85 2.13
C ASN A 182 4.07 -20.06 2.37
N LYS A 183 4.64 -20.18 3.58
CA LYS A 183 5.51 -21.30 3.95
C LYS A 183 4.82 -22.65 3.81
N THR A 184 3.52 -22.70 4.08
CA THR A 184 2.73 -23.94 4.03
C THR A 184 2.21 -24.27 2.63
N THR A 185 2.07 -23.28 1.75
CA THR A 185 1.50 -23.45 0.41
C THR A 185 2.55 -23.53 -0.70
N ASN A 186 3.85 -23.41 -0.38
CA ASN A 186 4.95 -23.29 -1.34
C ASN A 186 4.72 -22.18 -2.39
N LEU A 187 3.89 -21.17 -2.07
CA LEU A 187 3.84 -19.97 -2.88
C LEU A 187 5.22 -19.31 -2.77
N PRO A 188 5.83 -18.91 -3.91
CA PRO A 188 7.16 -18.32 -3.88
C PRO A 188 7.13 -17.12 -2.94
N ASP A 189 7.98 -17.15 -1.90
CA ASP A 189 8.27 -15.91 -1.19
C ASP A 189 8.99 -15.00 -2.19
N GLU A 190 8.57 -13.73 -2.28
CA GLU A 190 9.20 -12.73 -3.18
C GLU A 190 10.71 -12.59 -2.91
N THR A 191 11.20 -13.12 -1.78
CA THR A 191 12.63 -13.21 -1.41
C THR A 191 13.40 -14.37 -2.07
N ASP A 192 12.72 -15.36 -2.65
CA ASP A 192 13.34 -16.57 -3.22
C ASP A 192 13.59 -16.49 -4.74
N GLN A 193 13.40 -15.32 -5.36
CA GLN A 193 13.96 -15.05 -6.69
C GLN A 193 15.49 -14.90 -6.59
N LYS A 194 16.18 -16.04 -6.42
CA LYS A 194 17.60 -16.18 -6.74
C LYS A 194 17.75 -15.89 -8.23
N ILE A 195 18.46 -14.81 -8.54
CA ILE A 195 19.12 -14.61 -9.83
C ILE A 195 20.27 -15.61 -9.94
#